data_AF-D7M4B0-F1
#
_entry.id   AF-D7M4B0-F1
#
_cell.length_a   1.000
_cell.length_b   1.000
_cell.length_c   1.000
_cell.angle_alpha   90.00
_cell.angle_beta   90.00
_cell.angle_gamma   90.00
#
_symmetry.space_group_name_H-M   'P 1'
#
loop_
_entity.id
_entity.type
_entity.pdbx_description
1 polymer ?
#
loop_
_entity_poly.entity_id
_entity_poly.type
_entity_poly.pdbx_seq_one_letter_code
_entity_poly.pdbx_strand_id
1 'polypeptide(L)' 'MGITKNPITFFLVIILTISLSNYNVLAATGPPKCFGKCAIGYYEDHECISDCIERGYHYGGCVPNERSGKCCCTRA' A
#
# COMPACT_ATOMS: atom_id res chain seq x y z
N MET A 1 -31.75 38.92 -17.68
CA MET A 1 -30.43 38.37 -17.30
C MET A 1 -30.63 37.46 -16.07
N GLY A 2 -31.07 36.21 -16.17
CA GLY A 2 -30.85 35.23 -17.23
C GLY A 2 -29.87 34.17 -16.75
N ILE A 3 -30.25 33.44 -15.69
CA ILE A 3 -29.85 32.08 -15.27
C ILE A 3 -28.63 31.47 -16.01
N THR A 4 -27.47 32.11 -15.94
CA THR A 4 -26.21 31.62 -16.56
C THR A 4 -25.10 31.43 -15.53
N LYS A 5 -25.40 31.56 -14.24
CA LYS A 5 -24.43 31.52 -13.14
C LYS A 5 -24.44 30.21 -12.32
N ASN A 6 -25.16 29.20 -12.77
CA ASN A 6 -25.26 27.90 -12.07
C ASN A 6 -24.67 26.68 -12.78
N PRO A 7 -24.48 26.60 -14.12
CA PRO A 7 -24.03 25.35 -14.72
C PRO A 7 -22.57 25.04 -14.37
N ILE A 8 -21.69 26.05 -14.40
CA ILE A 8 -20.26 25.89 -14.12
C ILE A 8 -20.02 25.40 -12.69
N THR A 9 -20.73 25.97 -11.73
CA THR A 9 -20.65 25.57 -10.32
C THR A 9 -21.07 24.11 -10.15
N PHE A 10 -22.13 23.69 -10.85
CA PHE A 10 -22.61 22.31 -10.81
C PHE A 10 -21.57 21.33 -11.38
N PHE A 11 -20.96 21.67 -12.52
CA PHE A 11 -19.87 20.89 -13.11
C PHE A 11 -18.65 20.80 -12.18
N LEU A 12 -18.26 21.91 -11.55
CA LEU A 12 -17.13 21.93 -10.61
C LEU A 12 -17.38 21.04 -9.39
N VAL A 13 -18.60 21.07 -8.83
CA VAL A 13 -18.97 20.22 -7.69
C VAL A 13 -18.90 18.74 -8.05
N ILE A 14 -19.35 18.36 -9.26
CA ILE A 14 -19.27 16.96 -9.74
C ILE A 14 -17.81 16.51 -9.90
N ILE A 15 -16.95 17.35 -10.47
CA ILE A 15 -15.52 17.01 -10.64
C ILE A 15 -14.86 16.85 -9.27
N LEU A 16 -15.12 17.78 -8.34
CA LEU A 16 -14.58 17.74 -6.97
C LEU A 16 -15.01 16.48 -6.21
N THR A 17 -16.28 16.08 -6.31
CA THR A 17 -16.77 14.87 -5.61
C THR A 17 -16.19 13.58 -6.19
N ILE A 18 -16.02 13.51 -7.52
CA ILE A 18 -15.35 12.37 -8.17
C ILE A 18 -13.87 12.33 -7.79
N SER A 19 -13.18 13.48 -7.76
CA SER A 19 -11.78 13.55 -7.32
C SER A 19 -11.63 13.12 -5.86
N LEU A 20 -12.43 13.66 -4.93
CA LEU A 20 -12.36 13.25 -3.51
C LEU A 20 -12.64 11.76 -3.30
N SER A 21 -13.56 11.18 -4.09
CA SER A 21 -13.85 9.74 -4.03
C SER A 21 -12.68 8.88 -4.55
N ASN A 22 -11.90 9.40 -5.50
CA ASN A 22 -10.72 8.71 -6.05
C ASN A 22 -9.44 8.91 -5.22
N TYR A 23 -9.34 9.93 -4.36
CA TYR A 23 -8.21 10.06 -3.42
C TYR A 23 -8.28 9.09 -2.24
N ASN A 24 -9.38 8.35 -2.11
CA ASN A 24 -9.56 7.32 -1.09
C ASN A 24 -9.09 5.92 -1.54
N VAL A 25 -8.28 5.82 -2.61
CA VAL A 25 -7.32 4.70 -2.70
C VAL A 25 -6.28 4.94 -1.61
N LEU A 26 -6.67 4.58 -0.39
CA LEU A 26 -5.75 4.31 0.69
C LEU A 26 -4.68 3.39 0.10
N ALA A 27 -3.49 3.93 -0.13
CA ALA A 27 -2.28 3.15 -0.02
C ALA A 27 -2.45 2.27 1.23
N ALA A 28 -2.16 0.98 1.14
CA ALA A 28 -2.35 0.07 2.27
C ALA A 28 -1.32 0.38 3.37
N THR A 29 -1.52 1.50 4.10
CA THR A 29 -0.63 2.05 5.13
C THR A 29 -0.79 1.32 6.45
N GLY A 30 -0.90 -0.01 6.41
CA GLY A 30 -0.68 -0.84 7.58
C GLY A 30 0.83 -0.95 7.84
N PRO A 31 1.28 -1.02 9.10
CA PRO A 31 2.68 -1.33 9.38
C PRO A 31 3.07 -2.64 8.68
N PRO A 32 4.30 -2.75 8.15
CA PRO A 32 4.75 -3.95 7.47
C PRO A 32 4.60 -5.14 8.42
N LYS A 33 3.99 -6.22 7.92
CA LYS A 33 3.73 -7.39 8.77
C LYS A 33 4.97 -8.27 8.76
N CYS A 34 5.72 -8.22 9.85
CA CYS A 34 6.97 -8.97 9.98
C CYS A 34 6.78 -10.31 10.70
N PHE A 35 7.35 -11.37 10.14
CA PHE A 35 7.40 -12.72 10.71
C PHE A 35 8.71 -13.43 10.32
N GLY A 36 9.00 -14.57 10.94
CA GLY A 36 10.19 -15.36 10.63
C GLY A 36 11.49 -14.65 11.02
N LYS A 37 12.55 -15.45 11.26
CA LYS A 37 13.91 -14.92 11.32
C LYS A 37 14.56 -15.20 9.98
N CYS A 38 15.16 -14.18 9.41
CA CYS A 38 16.05 -14.36 8.28
C CYS A 38 17.38 -14.94 8.79
N ALA A 39 17.89 -15.92 8.04
CA ALA A 39 19.10 -16.64 8.34
C ALA A 39 19.83 -16.92 7.01
N ILE A 40 21.07 -16.46 6.92
CA ILE A 40 21.91 -16.59 5.72
C ILE A 40 22.01 -18.08 5.35
N GLY A 41 21.73 -18.42 4.08
CA GLY A 41 21.77 -19.79 3.56
C GLY A 41 20.62 -20.70 4.00
N TYR A 42 19.60 -20.18 4.69
CA TYR A 42 18.41 -20.96 5.09
C TYR A 42 17.10 -20.27 4.76
N TYR A 43 16.97 -18.98 5.09
CA TYR A 43 15.75 -18.22 4.88
C TYR A 43 16.13 -16.75 4.64
N GLU A 44 16.16 -16.36 3.38
CA GLU A 44 16.65 -15.06 2.92
C GLU A 44 15.53 -14.32 2.17
N ASP A 45 15.89 -13.32 1.36
CA ASP A 45 14.92 -12.47 0.69
C ASP A 45 14.01 -13.26 -0.26
N HIS A 46 14.54 -14.27 -0.95
CA HIS A 46 13.77 -15.03 -1.93
C HIS A 46 12.62 -15.81 -1.27
N GLU A 47 12.90 -16.53 -0.18
CA GLU A 47 11.90 -17.25 0.60
C GLU A 47 10.90 -16.27 1.23
N CYS A 48 11.40 -15.16 1.78
CA CYS A 48 10.55 -14.12 2.36
C CYS A 48 9.57 -13.52 1.34
N ILE A 49 10.03 -13.21 0.13
CA ILE A 49 9.18 -12.69 -0.95
C ILE A 49 8.11 -13.72 -1.30
N SER A 50 8.50 -14.98 -1.49
CA SER A 50 7.57 -16.07 -1.83
C SER A 50 6.48 -16.23 -0.77
N ASP A 51 6.85 -16.30 0.51
CA ASP A 51 5.90 -16.42 1.63
C ASP A 51 4.98 -15.19 1.74
N CYS A 52 5.51 -13.99 1.49
CA CYS A 52 4.70 -12.77 1.48
C CYS A 52 3.67 -12.79 0.34
N ILE A 53 4.06 -13.24 -0.85
CA ILE A 53 3.14 -13.38 -1.99
C ILE A 53 2.06 -14.42 -1.70
N GLU A 54 2.44 -15.58 -1.14
CA GLU A 54 1.48 -16.62 -0.73
C GLU A 54 0.45 -16.10 0.29
N ARG A 55 0.88 -15.19 1.17
CA ARG A 55 0.02 -14.53 2.17
C ARG A 55 -0.78 -13.35 1.62
N GLY A 56 -0.72 -13.07 0.32
CA GLY A 56 -1.46 -12.00 -0.35
C GLY A 56 -0.84 -10.61 -0.16
N TYR A 57 0.48 -10.51 -0.02
CA TYR A 57 1.21 -9.25 -0.06
C TYR A 57 1.86 -9.07 -1.44
N HIS A 58 2.17 -7.83 -1.81
CA HIS A 58 2.82 -7.52 -3.08
C HIS A 58 4.32 -7.79 -3.04
N TYR A 59 4.93 -7.66 -1.85
CA TYR A 59 6.36 -7.80 -1.66
C TYR A 59 6.71 -8.22 -0.23
N GLY A 60 7.93 -8.71 -0.04
CA GLY A 60 8.53 -9.03 1.24
C GLY A 60 10.04 -8.84 1.20
N GLY A 61 10.67 -8.59 2.35
CA GLY A 61 12.12 -8.60 2.43
C GLY A 61 12.64 -8.80 3.85
N CYS A 62 13.87 -9.29 3.96
CA CYS A 62 14.59 -9.43 5.20
C CYS A 62 15.11 -8.07 5.66
N VAL A 63 14.42 -7.48 6.64
CA VAL A 63 14.81 -6.21 7.23
C VAL A 63 15.85 -6.48 8.32
N PRO A 64 17.08 -5.94 8.20
CA PRO A 64 18.10 -6.11 9.23
C PRO A 64 17.62 -5.51 10.56
N ASN A 65 17.85 -6.25 11.65
CA ASN A 65 17.56 -5.83 13.01
C ASN A 65 18.71 -6.27 13.92
N GLU A 66 18.90 -5.61 15.06
CA GLU A 66 20.10 -5.71 15.93
C GLU A 66 20.54 -7.13 16.36
N ARG A 67 19.71 -8.17 16.18
CA ARG A 67 20.04 -9.57 16.52
C ARG A 67 19.76 -10.63 15.46
N SER A 68 18.94 -10.32 14.46
CA SER A 68 18.55 -11.24 13.38
C SER A 68 17.55 -10.48 12.51
N GLY A 69 17.78 -10.40 11.20
CA GLY A 69 16.79 -9.82 10.31
C GLY A 69 15.45 -10.55 10.41
N LYS A 70 14.34 -9.85 10.16
CA LYS A 70 13.00 -10.46 10.09
C LYS A 70 12.45 -10.27 8.68
N CYS A 71 11.70 -11.25 8.20
CA CYS A 71 10.96 -11.08 6.95
C CYS A 71 9.78 -10.14 7.20
N CYS A 72 9.63 -9.10 6.40
CA CYS A 72 8.58 -8.09 6.54
C CYS A 72 7.83 -7.93 5.22
N CYS A 73 6.52 -8.19 5.24
CA CYS A 73 5.67 -8.04 4.06
C CYS A 73 5.10 -6.63 3.93
N THR A 74 5.01 -6.16 2.69
CA THR A 74 4.47 -4.84 2.34
C THR A 74 3.28 -5.00 1.40
N ARG A 75 2.19 -4.30 1.70
CA ARG A 75 1.08 -4.11 0.76
C ARG A 75 1.30 -2.79 0.06
N ALA A 76 1.17 -2.77 -1.27
CA ALA A 76 1.24 -1.54 -2.06
C ALA A 76 0.07 -0.62 -1.70
#